data_AF-A0A562SVB9-F1
#
_entry.id   AF-A0A562SVB9-F1
#
_cell.length_a   1.000
_cell.length_b   1.000
_cell.length_c   1.000
_cell.angle_alpha   90.00
_cell.angle_beta   90.00
_cell.angle_gamma   90.00
#
_symmetry.space_group_name_H-M   'P 1'
#
loop_
_entity.id
_entity.type
_entity.pdbx_description
1 polymer ?
#
loop_
_entity_poly.entity_id
_entity_poly.type
_entity_poly.pdbx_seq_one_letter_code
_entity_poly.pdbx_strand_id
1 'polypeptide(L)'
;MIKILQYSGVFGAILIISGALKFYFYYKQFNISVLRFFDLQEILTLFMDNVLAFLGAMLVSTFFILHFHENIKADISNEKIKAGSILIEQWGLILKYIVVVTTFVFVYKFVAINVTYKDALLLTLLGVIMFTIVPLLYILVVRKFGGIVETESLKTTDTLFYDGYIFIYSLIFICYSIATGFNEAYKVKNKRYYKGVSIEFKDSTAISGDGDTCFLGVSKNYIYLYDFKTNTGIVHSIDNVKAIAFPKPNSHEKVKE
;
A
#
# COMPACT_ATOMS: atom_id res chain seq x y z
N MET A 1 7.69 -22.94 10.40
CA MET A 1 7.64 -21.91 11.46
C MET A 1 8.98 -21.17 11.62
N ILE A 2 10.13 -21.85 11.72
CA ILE A 2 11.46 -21.22 11.90
C ILE A 2 11.81 -20.20 10.80
N LYS A 3 11.44 -20.45 9.54
CA LYS A 3 11.77 -19.54 8.42
C LYS A 3 11.05 -18.18 8.49
N ILE A 4 9.80 -18.11 8.93
CA ILE A 4 9.07 -16.82 9.04
C ILE A 4 9.75 -15.90 10.06
N LEU A 5 10.22 -16.46 11.17
CA LEU A 5 10.97 -15.72 12.19
C LEU A 5 12.29 -15.16 11.65
N GLN A 6 12.95 -15.85 10.72
CA GLN A 6 14.20 -15.36 10.11
C GLN A 6 14.03 -14.05 9.33
N TYR A 7 12.87 -13.82 8.69
CA TYR A 7 12.62 -12.59 7.93
C TYR A 7 11.96 -11.48 8.74
N SER A 8 11.60 -11.72 10.00
CA SER A 8 10.89 -10.75 10.84
C SER A 8 11.60 -9.39 10.93
N GLY A 9 12.93 -9.41 11.07
CA GLY A 9 13.74 -8.18 11.10
C GLY A 9 13.73 -7.42 9.77
N VAL A 10 13.78 -8.16 8.65
CA VAL A 10 13.71 -7.58 7.30
C VAL A 10 12.34 -6.94 7.07
N PHE A 11 11.26 -7.63 7.42
CA PHE A 11 9.90 -7.08 7.36
C PHE A 11 9.74 -5.82 8.23
N GLY A 12 10.29 -5.83 9.45
CA GLY A 12 10.29 -4.65 10.33
C GLY A 12 10.98 -3.43 9.69
N ALA A 13 12.16 -3.64 9.09
CA ALA A 13 12.89 -2.58 8.40
C ALA A 13 12.10 -2.05 7.18
N ILE A 14 11.51 -2.94 6.39
CA ILE A 14 10.68 -2.56 5.23
C ILE A 14 9.44 -1.77 5.65
N LEU A 15 8.78 -2.15 6.76
CA LEU A 15 7.63 -1.41 7.29
C LEU A 15 8.00 0.03 7.66
N ILE A 16 9.12 0.20 8.38
CA ILE A 16 9.62 1.52 8.77
C ILE A 16 9.99 2.36 7.54
N ILE A 17 10.77 1.79 6.61
CA ILE A 17 11.19 2.48 5.38
C ILE A 17 9.97 2.88 4.55
N SER A 18 8.99 1.99 4.40
CA SER A 18 7.78 2.23 3.61
C SER A 18 6.93 3.34 4.22
N GLY A 19 6.71 3.32 5.53
CA GLY A 19 6.01 4.39 6.24
C GLY A 19 6.72 5.72 6.14
N ALA A 20 8.05 5.74 6.35
CA ALA A 20 8.86 6.94 6.20
C ALA A 20 8.80 7.52 4.78
N LEU A 21 8.86 6.66 3.75
CA LEU A 21 8.73 7.08 2.36
C LEU A 21 7.33 7.63 2.05
N LYS A 22 6.25 6.99 2.54
CA LYS A 22 4.88 7.50 2.39
C LYS A 22 4.80 8.94 2.91
N PHE A 23 5.21 9.17 4.16
CA PHE A 23 5.13 10.50 4.77
C PHE A 23 6.07 11.49 4.10
N TYR A 24 7.29 11.07 3.74
CA TYR A 24 8.22 11.91 2.99
C TYR A 24 7.57 12.43 1.70
N PHE A 25 7.01 11.55 0.86
CA PHE A 25 6.40 11.95 -0.39
C PHE A 25 5.11 12.75 -0.21
N TYR A 26 4.29 12.41 0.79
CA TYR A 26 3.08 13.18 1.14
C TYR A 26 3.44 14.62 1.52
N TYR A 27 4.29 14.82 2.53
CA TYR A 27 4.63 16.15 3.07
C TYR A 27 5.53 16.97 2.14
N LYS A 28 6.32 16.32 1.28
CA LYS A 28 7.09 17.00 0.24
C LYS A 28 6.20 17.76 -0.76
N GLN A 29 4.97 17.31 -1.01
CA GLN A 29 4.01 18.05 -1.86
C GLN A 29 3.59 19.41 -1.28
N PHE A 30 3.84 19.62 0.01
CA PHE A 30 3.51 20.82 0.77
C PHE A 30 4.76 21.58 1.23
N ASN A 31 5.94 21.25 0.70
CA ASN A 31 7.22 21.85 1.08
C ASN A 31 7.59 21.69 2.57
N ILE A 32 7.15 20.59 3.21
CA ILE A 32 7.46 20.28 4.62
C ILE A 32 8.49 19.16 4.70
N SER A 33 9.60 19.40 5.41
CA SER A 33 10.62 18.39 5.70
C SER A 33 10.24 17.54 6.91
N VAL A 34 9.28 16.62 6.74
CA VAL A 34 8.60 15.96 7.86
C VAL A 34 9.46 15.01 8.71
N LEU A 35 10.54 14.45 8.16
CA LEU A 35 11.37 13.45 8.84
C LEU A 35 12.03 13.96 10.13
N ARG A 36 12.07 15.28 10.35
CA ARG A 36 12.59 15.90 11.58
C ARG A 36 11.55 15.98 12.71
N PHE A 37 10.28 15.73 12.41
CA PHE A 37 9.15 15.98 13.30
C PHE A 37 8.39 14.72 13.71
N PHE A 38 8.74 13.57 13.13
CA PHE A 38 8.12 12.28 13.44
C PHE A 38 9.03 11.40 14.29
N ASP A 39 8.46 10.87 15.36
CA ASP A 39 9.03 9.74 16.08
C ASP A 39 8.79 8.44 15.29
N LEU A 40 9.75 7.51 15.34
CA LEU A 40 9.67 6.25 14.57
C LEU A 40 8.43 5.41 14.93
N GLN A 41 7.99 5.45 16.19
CA GLN A 41 6.79 4.75 16.67
C GLN A 41 5.50 5.33 16.07
N GLU A 42 5.49 6.64 15.83
CA GLU A 42 4.34 7.33 15.25
C GLU A 42 4.16 7.00 13.77
N ILE A 43 5.27 6.88 13.03
CA ILE A 43 5.26 6.46 11.63
C ILE A 43 4.49 5.14 11.48
N LEU A 44 4.73 4.15 12.34
CA LEU A 44 4.06 2.86 12.27
C LEU A 44 2.56 2.97 12.56
N THR A 45 2.17 3.83 13.50
CA THR A 45 0.77 3.99 13.91
C THR A 45 -0.05 4.70 12.83
N LEU A 46 0.46 5.81 12.30
CA LEU A 46 -0.19 6.57 11.23
C LEU A 46 -0.23 5.81 9.89
N PHE A 47 0.61 4.79 9.75
CA PHE A 47 0.71 3.96 8.56
C PHE A 47 -0.06 2.63 8.68
N MET A 48 -0.66 2.35 9.84
CA MET A 48 -1.27 1.04 10.15
C MET A 48 -2.36 0.64 9.17
N ASP A 49 -3.21 1.57 8.74
CA ASP A 49 -4.28 1.27 7.78
C ASP A 49 -3.73 0.77 6.44
N ASN A 50 -2.63 1.35 5.95
CA ASN A 50 -1.96 0.90 4.74
C ASN A 50 -1.32 -0.47 4.93
N VAL A 51 -0.73 -0.72 6.11
CA VAL A 51 -0.15 -2.02 6.48
C VAL A 51 -1.24 -3.09 6.47
N LEU A 52 -2.37 -2.85 7.14
CA LEU A 52 -3.48 -3.79 7.21
C LEU A 52 -4.09 -4.09 5.84
N ALA A 53 -4.30 -3.05 5.02
CA ALA A 53 -4.79 -3.21 3.65
C ALA A 53 -3.83 -4.07 2.80
N PHE A 54 -2.53 -3.82 2.90
CA PHE A 54 -1.52 -4.59 2.18
C PHE A 54 -1.42 -6.04 2.69
N LEU A 55 -1.43 -6.25 4.01
CA LEU A 55 -1.41 -7.59 4.60
C LEU A 55 -2.64 -8.40 4.20
N GLY A 56 -3.83 -7.77 4.14
CA GLY A 56 -5.03 -8.41 3.62
C GLY A 56 -4.86 -8.85 2.17
N ALA A 57 -4.35 -7.97 1.30
CA ALA A 57 -4.05 -8.30 -0.09
C ALA A 57 -3.00 -9.41 -0.23
N MET A 58 -1.95 -9.38 0.61
CA MET A 58 -0.89 -10.38 0.65
C MET A 58 -1.38 -11.75 1.10
N LEU A 59 -2.25 -11.82 2.12
CA LEU A 59 -2.83 -13.09 2.57
C LEU A 59 -3.63 -13.75 1.46
N VAL A 60 -4.52 -12.98 0.84
CA VAL A 60 -5.33 -13.42 -0.28
C VAL A 60 -4.42 -13.91 -1.42
N SER A 61 -3.40 -13.14 -1.82
CA SER A 61 -2.49 -13.54 -2.88
C SER A 61 -1.61 -14.75 -2.55
N THR A 62 -1.24 -14.92 -1.27
CA THR A 62 -0.50 -16.10 -0.80
C THR A 62 -1.31 -17.36 -1.03
N PHE A 63 -2.59 -17.39 -0.65
CA PHE A 63 -3.46 -18.55 -0.86
C PHE A 63 -3.52 -18.95 -2.34
N PHE A 64 -3.63 -17.96 -3.22
CA PHE A 64 -3.66 -18.20 -4.67
C PHE A 64 -2.34 -18.73 -5.21
N ILE A 65 -1.22 -18.19 -4.74
CA ILE A 65 0.11 -18.61 -5.17
C ILE A 65 0.42 -20.03 -4.68
N LEU A 66 0.01 -20.38 -3.47
CA LEU A 66 0.13 -21.74 -2.95
C LEU A 66 -0.70 -22.74 -3.78
N HIS A 67 -1.95 -22.41 -4.08
CA HIS A 67 -2.79 -23.25 -4.94
C HIS A 67 -2.18 -23.44 -6.34
N PHE A 68 -1.61 -22.37 -6.90
CA PHE A 68 -0.94 -22.42 -8.20
C PHE A 68 0.33 -23.27 -8.18
N HIS A 69 1.13 -23.13 -7.12
CA HIS A 69 2.35 -23.90 -6.88
C HIS A 69 2.08 -25.40 -6.79
N GLU A 70 1.03 -25.79 -6.06
CA GLU A 70 0.62 -27.19 -5.93
C GLU A 70 0.18 -27.80 -7.27
N ASN A 71 -0.63 -27.07 -8.05
CA ASN A 71 -1.06 -27.51 -9.38
C ASN A 71 0.15 -27.69 -10.31
N ILE A 72 1.11 -26.75 -10.31
CA ILE A 72 2.35 -26.86 -11.09
C ILE A 72 3.15 -28.11 -10.70
N LYS A 73 3.35 -28.34 -9.39
CA LYS A 73 4.09 -29.50 -8.91
C LYS A 73 3.41 -30.80 -9.34
N ALA A 74 2.08 -30.87 -9.23
CA ALA A 74 1.30 -32.02 -9.67
C ALA A 74 1.46 -32.28 -11.17
N ASP A 75 1.38 -31.25 -12.01
CA ASP A 75 1.49 -31.43 -13.45
C ASP A 75 2.91 -31.83 -13.89
N ILE A 76 3.95 -31.26 -13.26
CA ILE A 76 5.35 -31.66 -13.50
C ILE A 76 5.57 -33.12 -13.10
N SER A 77 5.04 -33.56 -11.96
CA SER A 77 5.23 -34.92 -11.45
C SER A 77 4.56 -36.00 -12.31
N ASN A 78 3.50 -35.64 -13.05
CA ASN A 78 2.74 -36.57 -13.87
C ASN A 78 3.30 -36.73 -15.29
N GLU A 79 4.46 -36.15 -15.61
CA GLU A 79 5.09 -36.12 -16.95
C GLU A 79 4.16 -35.69 -18.09
N LYS A 80 3.01 -35.10 -17.78
CA LYS A 80 1.92 -34.87 -18.72
C LYS A 80 2.20 -33.75 -19.73
N ILE A 81 3.37 -33.10 -19.67
CA ILE A 81 3.47 -31.78 -20.25
C ILE A 81 4.61 -31.60 -21.27
N LYS A 82 4.19 -31.30 -22.51
CA LYS A 82 4.99 -30.53 -23.48
C LYS A 82 4.99 -29.06 -23.05
N ALA A 83 6.16 -28.45 -22.94
CA ALA A 83 6.39 -27.09 -22.39
C ALA A 83 5.50 -25.93 -22.94
N GLY A 84 4.81 -26.12 -24.07
CA GLY A 84 3.87 -25.14 -24.63
C GLY A 84 2.46 -25.16 -24.00
N SER A 85 1.96 -26.30 -23.49
CA SER A 85 0.59 -26.38 -22.96
C SER A 85 0.45 -25.78 -21.54
N ILE A 86 1.52 -25.77 -20.75
CA ILE A 86 1.56 -25.15 -19.40
C ILE A 86 1.15 -23.69 -19.46
N LEU A 87 1.73 -22.93 -20.40
CA LEU A 87 1.48 -21.50 -20.47
C LEU A 87 0.01 -21.21 -20.77
N ILE A 88 -0.60 -21.95 -21.69
CA ILE A 88 -2.00 -21.73 -22.11
C ILE A 88 -2.98 -22.10 -20.98
N GLU A 89 -2.79 -23.25 -20.32
CA GLU A 89 -3.63 -23.65 -19.19
C GLU A 89 -3.49 -22.69 -18.00
N GLN A 90 -2.28 -22.18 -17.78
CA GLN A 90 -2.01 -21.21 -16.72
C GLN A 90 -2.50 -19.81 -17.01
N TRP A 91 -2.56 -19.39 -18.28
CA TRP A 91 -3.25 -18.16 -18.67
C TRP A 91 -4.73 -18.21 -18.30
N GLY A 92 -5.39 -19.36 -18.44
CA GLY A 92 -6.77 -19.56 -18.01
C GLY A 92 -6.96 -19.38 -16.50
N LEU A 93 -6.01 -19.86 -15.69
CA LEU A 93 -5.99 -19.63 -14.24
C LEU A 93 -5.74 -18.16 -13.91
N ILE A 94 -4.72 -17.55 -14.51
CA ILE A 94 -4.37 -16.13 -14.34
C ILE A 94 -5.58 -15.24 -14.64
N LEU A 95 -6.30 -15.50 -15.75
CA LEU A 95 -7.50 -14.74 -16.12
C LEU A 95 -8.63 -14.88 -15.09
N LYS A 96 -8.90 -16.09 -14.60
CA LYS A 96 -9.90 -16.30 -13.52
C LYS A 96 -9.54 -15.49 -12.28
N TYR A 97 -8.25 -15.40 -11.94
CA TYR A 97 -7.80 -14.64 -10.78
C TYR A 97 -7.87 -13.13 -10.99
N ILE A 98 -7.53 -12.62 -12.17
CA ILE A 98 -7.75 -11.21 -12.50
C ILE A 98 -9.23 -10.87 -12.28
N VAL A 99 -10.15 -11.70 -12.75
CA VAL A 99 -11.60 -11.51 -12.53
C VAL A 99 -11.95 -11.47 -11.04
N VAL A 100 -11.44 -12.40 -10.23
CA VAL A 100 -11.70 -12.41 -8.78
C VAL A 100 -11.17 -11.15 -8.10
N VAL A 101 -9.96 -10.72 -8.43
CA VAL A 101 -9.32 -9.53 -7.85
C VAL A 101 -10.06 -8.26 -8.25
N THR A 102 -10.41 -8.11 -9.53
CA THR A 102 -11.19 -6.98 -10.00
C THR A 102 -12.57 -6.97 -9.34
N THR A 103 -13.21 -8.13 -9.17
CA THR A 103 -14.49 -8.25 -8.46
C THR A 103 -14.35 -7.86 -6.99
N PHE A 104 -13.31 -8.33 -6.30
CA PHE A 104 -13.08 -8.00 -4.90
C PHE A 104 -12.82 -6.51 -4.70
N VAL A 105 -11.99 -5.89 -5.54
CA VAL A 105 -11.74 -4.44 -5.48
C VAL A 105 -13.00 -3.64 -5.79
N PHE A 106 -13.82 -4.12 -6.71
CA PHE A 106 -15.12 -3.52 -7.01
C PHE A 106 -16.07 -3.59 -5.81
N VAL A 107 -16.19 -4.77 -5.17
CA VAL A 107 -16.97 -4.96 -3.94
C VAL A 107 -16.42 -4.08 -2.80
N TYR A 108 -15.11 -4.03 -2.63
CA TYR A 108 -14.46 -3.18 -1.63
C TYR A 108 -14.80 -1.71 -1.86
N LYS A 109 -14.75 -1.21 -3.10
CA LYS A 109 -15.18 0.15 -3.44
C LYS A 109 -16.64 0.39 -3.09
N PHE A 110 -17.52 -0.59 -3.32
CA PHE A 110 -18.95 -0.48 -3.00
C PHE A 110 -19.22 -0.47 -1.50
N VAL A 111 -18.47 -1.23 -0.72
CA VAL A 111 -18.64 -1.33 0.74
C VAL A 111 -17.95 -0.17 1.46
N ALA A 112 -16.77 0.24 0.99
CA ALA A 112 -16.01 1.32 1.57
C ALA A 112 -16.44 2.67 0.97
N ILE A 113 -17.38 3.32 1.66
CA ILE A 113 -18.06 4.57 1.26
C ILE A 113 -17.09 5.70 0.81
N ASN A 114 -15.83 5.68 1.25
CA ASN A 114 -14.85 6.75 1.00
C ASN A 114 -13.73 6.39 0.01
N VAL A 115 -13.82 5.26 -0.71
CA VAL A 115 -12.78 4.84 -1.66
C VAL A 115 -12.98 5.53 -3.01
N THR A 116 -12.03 6.36 -3.42
CA THR A 116 -12.11 7.04 -4.72
C THR A 116 -11.83 6.06 -5.87
N TYR A 117 -12.33 6.36 -7.08
CA TYR A 117 -12.04 5.53 -8.26
C TYR A 117 -10.53 5.36 -8.51
N LYS A 118 -9.71 6.38 -8.23
CA LYS A 118 -8.25 6.32 -8.35
C LYS A 118 -7.63 5.33 -7.37
N ASP A 119 -8.15 5.26 -6.13
CA ASP A 119 -7.71 4.29 -5.13
C ASP A 119 -8.04 2.87 -5.57
N ALA A 120 -9.28 2.65 -6.04
CA ALA A 120 -9.71 1.36 -6.55
C ALA A 120 -8.88 0.92 -7.77
N LEU A 121 -8.57 1.84 -8.68
CA LEU A 121 -7.71 1.56 -9.84
C LEU A 121 -6.29 1.19 -9.39
N LEU A 122 -5.70 1.93 -8.44
CA LEU A 122 -4.38 1.65 -7.90
C LEU A 122 -4.34 0.27 -7.24
N LEU A 123 -5.33 -0.05 -6.40
CA LEU A 123 -5.45 -1.36 -5.75
C LEU A 123 -5.66 -2.48 -6.76
N THR A 124 -6.45 -2.25 -7.81
CA THR A 124 -6.66 -3.22 -8.90
C THR A 124 -5.36 -3.48 -9.64
N LEU A 125 -4.64 -2.43 -10.02
CA LEU A 125 -3.36 -2.54 -10.73
C LEU A 125 -2.31 -3.25 -9.88
N LEU A 126 -2.24 -2.93 -8.58
CA LEU A 126 -1.36 -3.60 -7.64
C LEU A 126 -1.70 -5.09 -7.50
N GLY A 127 -3.00 -5.40 -7.40
CA GLY A 127 -3.51 -6.75 -7.43
C GLY A 127 -3.09 -7.47 -8.70
N VAL A 128 -3.41 -6.93 -9.88
CA VAL A 128 -3.03 -7.54 -11.16
C VAL A 128 -1.53 -7.81 -11.21
N ILE A 129 -0.66 -6.87 -10.83
CA ILE A 129 0.79 -7.08 -10.75
C ILE A 129 1.13 -8.25 -9.83
N MET A 130 0.57 -8.28 -8.62
CA MET A 130 0.80 -9.37 -7.66
C MET A 130 0.31 -10.73 -8.16
N PHE A 131 -0.77 -10.76 -8.93
CA PHE A 131 -1.42 -11.98 -9.42
C PHE A 131 -0.94 -12.47 -10.78
N THR A 132 -0.22 -11.63 -11.54
CA THR A 132 0.29 -11.98 -12.88
C THR A 132 1.80 -12.07 -12.88
N ILE A 133 2.49 -11.01 -12.45
CA ILE A 133 3.94 -10.91 -12.56
C ILE A 133 4.63 -11.85 -11.57
N VAL A 134 4.13 -11.95 -10.33
CA VAL A 134 4.76 -12.82 -9.32
C VAL A 134 4.69 -14.29 -9.72
N PRO A 135 3.53 -14.86 -10.13
CA PRO A 135 3.48 -16.23 -10.63
C PRO A 135 4.29 -16.45 -11.91
N LEU A 136 4.31 -15.48 -12.84
CA LEU A 136 5.11 -15.58 -14.06
C LEU A 136 6.62 -15.63 -13.77
N LEU A 137 7.12 -14.73 -12.92
CA LEU A 137 8.52 -14.76 -12.48
C LEU A 137 8.84 -16.08 -11.78
N TYR A 138 7.92 -16.61 -10.97
CA TYR A 138 8.08 -17.91 -10.36
C TYR A 138 8.24 -19.03 -11.40
N ILE A 139 7.34 -19.14 -12.38
CA ILE A 139 7.43 -20.14 -13.45
C ILE A 139 8.76 -20.00 -14.20
N LEU A 140 9.20 -18.78 -14.50
CA LEU A 140 10.46 -18.53 -15.20
C LEU A 140 11.67 -19.00 -14.39
N VAL A 141 11.69 -18.74 -13.09
CA VAL A 141 12.76 -19.20 -12.17
C VAL A 141 12.75 -20.72 -12.09
N VAL A 142 11.61 -21.34 -11.82
CA VAL A 142 11.50 -22.82 -11.75
C VAL A 142 11.89 -23.47 -13.06
N ARG A 143 11.51 -22.91 -14.21
CA ARG A 143 11.88 -23.46 -15.51
C ARG A 143 13.38 -23.36 -15.76
N LYS A 144 13.98 -22.21 -15.43
CA LYS A 144 15.41 -21.98 -15.67
C LYS A 144 16.29 -22.85 -14.76
N PHE A 145 15.88 -23.09 -13.53
CA PHE A 145 16.70 -23.77 -12.52
C PHE A 145 16.27 -25.22 -12.24
N GLY A 146 14.99 -25.54 -12.36
CA GLY A 146 14.43 -26.89 -12.16
C GLY A 146 14.66 -27.85 -13.33
N GLY A 147 14.97 -27.34 -14.53
CA GLY A 147 15.35 -28.18 -15.68
C GLY A 147 16.78 -28.70 -15.65
N ILE A 148 17.60 -28.32 -14.65
CA ILE A 148 19.05 -28.52 -14.68
C ILE A 148 19.53 -29.62 -13.71
N VAL A 149 18.82 -29.97 -12.63
CA VAL A 149 19.43 -30.81 -11.56
C VAL A 149 18.42 -31.71 -10.83
N GLU A 150 18.83 -32.96 -10.60
CA GLU A 150 18.18 -34.00 -9.79
C GLU A 150 17.78 -33.54 -8.37
N THR A 151 16.85 -34.29 -7.77
CA THR A 151 16.13 -34.19 -6.48
C THR A 151 16.66 -33.32 -5.31
N GLU A 152 17.95 -33.02 -5.17
CA GLU A 152 18.43 -32.02 -4.20
C GLU A 152 18.08 -30.59 -4.59
N SER A 153 17.85 -30.34 -5.88
CA SER A 153 17.47 -29.03 -6.43
C SER A 153 16.10 -28.54 -5.98
N LEU A 154 15.18 -29.44 -5.62
CA LEU A 154 13.82 -29.09 -5.19
C LEU A 154 13.81 -28.28 -3.89
N LYS A 155 14.67 -28.62 -2.93
CA LYS A 155 14.80 -27.88 -1.66
C LYS A 155 15.36 -26.48 -1.89
N THR A 156 16.36 -26.35 -2.77
CA THR A 156 16.97 -25.06 -3.14
C THR A 156 16.00 -24.18 -3.93
N THR A 157 15.19 -24.78 -4.80
CA THR A 157 14.15 -24.10 -5.57
C THR A 157 13.05 -23.56 -4.66
N ASP A 158 12.63 -24.33 -3.65
CA ASP A 158 11.64 -23.85 -2.67
C ASP A 158 12.21 -22.67 -1.84
N THR A 159 13.48 -22.67 -1.43
CA THR A 159 14.08 -21.51 -0.73
C THR A 159 14.17 -20.26 -1.59
N LEU A 160 14.68 -20.37 -2.82
CA LEU A 160 14.76 -19.25 -3.76
C LEU A 160 13.39 -18.67 -4.08
N PHE A 161 12.36 -19.51 -4.09
CA PHE A 161 10.99 -19.08 -4.24
C PHE A 161 10.52 -18.19 -3.07
N TYR A 162 10.69 -18.64 -1.83
CA TYR A 162 10.27 -17.86 -0.66
C TYR A 162 11.08 -16.54 -0.54
N ASP A 163 12.38 -16.58 -0.81
CA ASP A 163 13.23 -15.38 -0.80
C ASP A 163 12.80 -14.36 -1.87
N GLY A 164 12.60 -14.84 -3.11
CA GLY A 164 12.14 -14.01 -4.22
C GLY A 164 10.75 -13.43 -3.97
N TYR A 165 9.86 -14.22 -3.37
CA TYR A 165 8.53 -13.77 -2.97
C TYR A 165 8.63 -12.62 -1.99
N ILE A 166 9.31 -12.81 -0.84
CA ILE A 166 9.47 -11.77 0.18
C ILE A 166 10.04 -10.49 -0.43
N PHE A 167 11.08 -10.61 -1.28
CA PHE A 167 11.67 -9.48 -1.97
C PHE A 167 10.66 -8.72 -2.85
N ILE A 168 9.90 -9.44 -3.70
CA ILE A 168 8.92 -8.81 -4.59
C ILE A 168 7.79 -8.14 -3.79
N TYR A 169 7.25 -8.80 -2.75
CA TYR A 169 6.22 -8.20 -1.89
C TYR A 169 6.74 -6.94 -1.21
N SER A 170 7.99 -6.94 -0.77
CA SER A 170 8.63 -5.78 -0.17
C SER A 170 8.72 -4.61 -1.15
N LEU A 171 9.13 -4.87 -2.40
CA LEU A 171 9.20 -3.85 -3.44
C LEU A 171 7.81 -3.29 -3.77
N ILE A 172 6.82 -4.17 -3.95
CA ILE A 172 5.43 -3.78 -4.21
C ILE A 172 4.88 -2.93 -3.05
N PHE A 173 5.19 -3.30 -1.82
CA PHE A 173 4.75 -2.56 -0.64
C PHE A 173 5.36 -1.15 -0.57
N ILE A 174 6.64 -1.02 -0.89
CA ILE A 174 7.31 0.29 -0.98
C ILE A 174 6.63 1.15 -2.06
N CYS A 175 6.41 0.59 -3.26
CA CYS A 175 5.72 1.30 -4.35
C CYS A 175 4.31 1.71 -3.97
N TYR A 176 3.55 0.82 -3.32
CA TYR A 176 2.21 1.10 -2.80
C TYR A 176 2.22 2.25 -1.78
N SER A 177 3.20 2.27 -0.88
CA SER A 177 3.35 3.29 0.16
C SER A 177 3.64 4.67 -0.43
N ILE A 178 4.53 4.72 -1.43
CA ILE A 178 4.82 5.96 -2.18
C ILE A 178 3.56 6.43 -2.92
N ALA A 179 2.90 5.54 -3.66
CA ALA A 179 1.72 5.88 -4.45
C ALA A 179 0.56 6.39 -3.58
N THR A 180 0.33 5.77 -2.42
CA THR A 180 -0.68 6.22 -1.46
C THR A 180 -0.34 7.59 -0.87
N GLY A 181 0.93 7.86 -0.53
CA GLY A 181 1.37 9.18 -0.09
C GLY A 181 1.10 10.29 -1.12
N PHE A 182 1.43 10.06 -2.39
CA PHE A 182 1.11 11.01 -3.47
C PHE A 182 -0.39 11.21 -3.64
N ASN A 183 -1.17 10.14 -3.58
CA ASN A 183 -2.60 10.19 -3.78
C ASN A 183 -3.34 10.89 -2.62
N GLU A 184 -2.92 10.66 -1.38
CA GLU A 184 -3.42 11.42 -0.21
C GLU A 184 -3.10 12.91 -0.35
N ALA A 185 -1.86 13.26 -0.74
CA ALA A 185 -1.48 14.65 -0.95
C ALA A 185 -2.30 15.30 -2.08
N TYR A 186 -2.56 14.56 -3.16
CA TYR A 186 -3.42 15.00 -4.25
C TYR A 186 -4.85 15.29 -3.77
N LYS A 187 -5.43 14.44 -2.91
CA LYS A 187 -6.76 14.65 -2.32
C LYS A 187 -6.80 15.92 -1.47
N VAL A 188 -5.81 16.14 -0.62
CA VAL A 188 -5.75 17.34 0.23
C VAL A 188 -5.59 18.60 -0.62
N LYS A 189 -4.66 18.58 -1.59
CA LYS A 189 -4.35 19.75 -2.42
C LYS A 189 -5.48 20.14 -3.38
N ASN A 190 -6.13 19.16 -4.02
CA ASN A 190 -7.12 19.44 -5.07
C ASN A 190 -8.57 19.32 -4.61
N LYS A 191 -8.87 18.39 -3.69
CA LYS A 191 -10.25 18.19 -3.19
C LYS A 191 -10.52 18.89 -1.87
N ARG A 192 -9.51 19.57 -1.27
CA ARG A 192 -9.62 20.25 0.03
C ARG A 192 -10.23 19.32 1.07
N TYR A 193 -9.73 18.08 1.16
CA TYR A 193 -10.32 17.01 1.98
C TYR A 193 -10.57 17.41 3.45
N TYR A 194 -9.71 18.26 4.01
CA TYR A 194 -9.84 18.78 5.39
C TYR A 194 -10.44 20.20 5.46
N LYS A 195 -11.26 20.58 4.48
CA LYS A 195 -12.02 21.84 4.52
C LYS A 195 -12.93 21.87 5.75
N GLY A 196 -13.08 23.03 6.39
CA GLY A 196 -13.89 23.20 7.60
C GLY A 196 -13.21 22.80 8.91
N VAL A 197 -11.95 22.33 8.88
CA VAL A 197 -11.18 22.12 10.13
C VAL A 197 -10.77 23.48 10.70
N SER A 198 -11.13 23.77 11.95
CA SER A 198 -10.70 24.99 12.64
C SER A 198 -9.74 24.67 13.78
N ILE A 199 -8.66 25.44 13.88
CA ILE A 199 -7.63 25.28 14.91
C ILE A 199 -7.58 26.57 15.72
N GLU A 200 -7.82 26.45 17.01
CA GLU A 200 -7.72 27.54 17.98
C GLU A 200 -6.40 27.42 18.75
N PHE A 201 -5.61 28.48 18.75
CA PHE A 201 -4.35 28.57 19.49
C PHE A 201 -4.57 29.22 20.86
N LYS A 202 -3.61 29.04 21.77
CA LYS A 202 -3.68 29.59 23.14
C LYS A 202 -3.69 31.11 23.19
N ASP A 203 -3.16 31.78 22.18
CA ASP A 203 -3.19 33.24 22.02
C ASP A 203 -4.52 33.76 21.44
N SER A 204 -5.53 32.89 21.33
CA SER A 204 -6.85 33.17 20.73
C SER A 204 -6.81 33.47 19.23
N THR A 205 -5.68 33.25 18.55
CA THR A 205 -5.68 33.19 17.09
C THR A 205 -6.37 31.92 16.63
N ALA A 206 -7.16 32.02 15.56
CA ALA A 206 -7.85 30.88 14.98
C ALA A 206 -7.53 30.79 13.49
N ILE A 207 -7.10 29.61 13.05
CA ILE A 207 -6.91 29.31 11.63
C ILE A 207 -8.05 28.38 11.21
N SER A 208 -8.85 28.83 10.23
CA SER A 208 -9.91 28.02 9.62
C SER A 208 -9.46 27.46 8.28
N GLY A 209 -9.72 26.17 8.08
CA GLY A 209 -9.41 25.41 6.86
C GLY A 209 -10.28 25.77 5.64
N ASP A 210 -11.12 26.80 5.76
CA ASP A 210 -12.03 27.27 4.72
C ASP A 210 -11.43 28.35 3.83
N GLY A 211 -10.28 28.91 4.23
CA GLY A 211 -9.57 29.96 3.49
C GLY A 211 -8.35 29.46 2.71
N ASP A 212 -7.31 30.27 2.74
CA ASP A 212 -6.05 29.99 2.04
C ASP A 212 -5.17 29.00 2.78
N THR A 213 -5.46 28.72 4.05
CA THR A 213 -4.72 27.72 4.84
C THR A 213 -5.54 26.44 4.95
N CYS A 214 -4.88 25.29 4.85
CA CYS A 214 -5.51 23.98 4.96
C CYS A 214 -4.76 23.08 5.92
N PHE A 215 -5.52 22.32 6.69
CA PHE A 215 -4.98 21.31 7.59
C PHE A 215 -4.44 20.12 6.79
N LEU A 216 -3.23 19.67 7.12
CA LEU A 216 -2.61 18.50 6.49
C LEU A 216 -2.61 17.27 7.40
N GLY A 217 -2.55 17.47 8.71
CA GLY A 217 -2.42 16.40 9.69
C GLY A 217 -1.83 16.88 11.02
N VAL A 218 -1.77 15.94 11.96
CA VAL A 218 -1.21 16.11 13.30
C VAL A 218 -0.18 15.00 13.50
N SER A 219 0.94 15.35 14.13
CA SER A 219 1.78 14.40 14.84
C SER A 219 1.68 14.60 16.34
N LYS A 220 2.31 13.73 17.12
CA LYS A 220 2.33 13.78 18.58
C LYS A 220 2.69 15.16 19.12
N ASN A 221 3.63 15.85 18.47
CA ASN A 221 4.17 17.12 18.94
C ASN A 221 3.86 18.30 18.02
N TYR A 222 3.31 18.09 16.82
CA TYR A 222 3.18 19.13 15.81
C TYR A 222 1.86 19.08 15.06
N ILE A 223 1.42 20.24 14.58
CA ILE A 223 0.38 20.37 13.56
C ILE A 223 1.00 20.85 12.27
N TYR A 224 0.56 20.26 11.16
CA TYR A 224 1.00 20.63 9.82
C TYR A 224 -0.13 21.30 9.06
N LEU A 225 0.16 22.49 8.56
CA LEU A 225 -0.73 23.30 7.75
C LEU A 225 -0.07 23.62 6.41
N TYR A 226 -0.88 23.98 5.43
CA TYR A 226 -0.42 24.46 4.14
C TYR A 226 -1.13 25.74 3.77
N ASP A 227 -0.36 26.78 3.46
CA ASP A 227 -0.87 28.03 2.93
C ASP A 227 -0.76 28.04 1.40
N PHE A 228 -1.91 28.06 0.74
CA PHE A 228 -2.05 28.08 -0.71
C PHE A 228 -1.66 29.42 -1.35
N LYS A 229 -1.70 30.54 -0.61
CA LYS A 229 -1.25 31.84 -1.13
C LYS A 229 0.25 31.87 -1.28
N THR A 230 0.96 31.44 -0.24
CA THR A 230 2.43 31.44 -0.22
C THR A 230 3.03 30.15 -0.78
N ASN A 231 2.22 29.11 -1.00
CA ASN A 231 2.65 27.75 -1.32
C ASN A 231 3.65 27.19 -0.30
N THR A 232 3.52 27.58 0.97
CA THR A 232 4.42 27.14 2.04
C THR A 232 3.71 26.25 3.04
N GLY A 233 4.46 25.26 3.54
CA GLY A 233 4.04 24.44 4.65
C GLY A 233 4.37 25.13 5.97
N ILE A 234 3.41 25.16 6.87
CA ILE A 234 3.52 25.78 8.18
C ILE A 234 3.45 24.67 9.23
N VAL A 235 4.36 24.73 10.22
CA VAL A 235 4.44 23.74 11.30
C VAL A 235 4.33 24.47 12.62
N HIS A 236 3.37 24.07 13.45
CA HIS A 236 3.20 24.60 14.80
C HIS A 236 3.38 23.49 15.83
N SER A 237 3.95 23.82 17.00
CA SER A 237 3.93 22.91 18.15
C SER A 237 2.48 22.69 18.62
N ILE A 238 2.13 21.44 18.93
CA ILE A 238 0.84 21.07 19.50
C ILE A 238 0.61 21.76 20.85
N ASP A 239 1.68 22.09 21.58
CA ASP A 239 1.60 22.75 22.88
C ASP A 239 0.96 24.14 22.81
N ASN A 240 0.99 24.77 21.63
CA ASN A 240 0.39 26.08 21.39
C ASN A 240 -1.09 25.98 20.99
N VAL A 241 -1.59 24.77 20.76
CA VAL A 241 -2.94 24.52 20.27
C VAL A 241 -3.87 24.28 21.45
N LYS A 242 -4.98 25.01 21.47
CA LYS A 242 -6.02 24.89 22.48
C LYS A 242 -7.08 23.87 22.06
N ALA A 243 -7.53 23.92 20.82
CA ALA A 243 -8.54 23.01 20.30
C ALA A 243 -8.42 22.82 18.78
N ILE A 244 -8.80 21.63 18.31
CA ILE A 244 -8.99 21.31 16.90
C ILE A 244 -10.44 20.85 16.74
N ALA A 245 -11.22 21.58 15.95
CA ALA A 245 -12.58 21.18 15.62
C ALA A 245 -12.61 20.65 14.19
N PHE A 246 -13.02 19.39 14.03
CA PHE A 246 -13.29 18.80 12.73
C PHE A 246 -14.75 19.10 12.34
N PRO A 247 -15.01 19.40 11.05
CA PRO A 247 -16.37 19.59 10.59
C PRO A 247 -17.16 18.31 10.87
N LYS A 248 -18.40 18.45 11.35
CA LYS A 248 -19.29 17.28 11.44
C LYS A 248 -19.38 16.68 10.04
N PRO A 249 -19.23 15.35 9.87
CA PRO A 249 -19.41 14.74 8.57
C PRO A 249 -20.81 15.11 8.10
N ASN A 250 -20.89 15.97 7.07
CA ASN A 250 -22.15 16.46 6.54
C ASN A 250 -22.96 15.23 6.14
N SER A 251 -24.06 14.97 6.86
CA SER A 251 -25.11 14.07 6.42
C SER A 251 -25.64 14.63 5.10
N HIS A 252 -25.21 14.06 3.98
CA HIS A 252 -25.68 14.35 2.62
C HIS A 252 -25.19 15.64 1.96
N GLU A 253 -23.88 15.81 1.76
CA GLU A 253 -23.44 16.41 0.50
C GLU A 253 -23.48 15.33 -0.59
N LYS A 254 -24.65 15.18 -1.22
CA LYS A 254 -24.76 14.55 -2.55
C LYS A 254 -23.99 15.42 -3.53
N VAL A 255 -22.68 15.24 -3.58
CA VAL A 255 -21.87 15.71 -4.70
C VAL A 255 -22.41 14.96 -5.92
N LYS A 256 -23.10 15.70 -6.81
CA LYS A 256 -23.41 15.22 -8.15
C LYS A 256 -22.07 15.01 -8.85
N GLU A 257 -21.65 13.76 -8.97
CA GLU A 257 -20.66 13.31 -9.97
C GLU A 257 -21.31 13.25 -11.36
#